data_AF-A0A4R2G393-F1
#
_entry.id   AF-A0A4R2G393-F1
#
_cell.length_a   1.000
_cell.length_b   1.000
_cell.length_c   1.000
_cell.angle_alpha   90.00
_cell.angle_beta   90.00
_cell.angle_gamma   90.00
#
_symmetry.space_group_name_H-M   'P 1'
#
loop_
_entity.id
_entity.type
_entity.pdbx_description
1 polymer ?
#
loop_
_entity_poly.entity_id
_entity_poly.type
_entity_poly.pdbx_seq_one_letter_code
_entity_poly.pdbx_strand_id
1 'polypeptide(L)'
;MSRSLRHNLIGICSVFVMIIFVTSTDKPIKIILGAFLAIALIISLIQMQRSVELTNVQKIISWTILIPLGIILLNLFILTK
;
A
#
# COMPACT_ATOMS: atom_id res chain seq x y z
N MET A 1 8.26 -17.93 -11.83
CA MET A 1 8.69 -16.89 -10.85
C MET A 1 8.14 -17.26 -9.48
N SER A 2 8.99 -17.38 -8.45
CA SER A 2 8.53 -17.79 -7.11
C SER A 2 7.54 -16.78 -6.52
N ARG A 3 6.57 -17.23 -5.71
CA ARG A 3 5.60 -16.33 -5.02
C ARG A 3 6.31 -15.25 -4.20
N SER A 4 7.46 -15.60 -3.61
CA SER A 4 8.34 -14.68 -2.87
C SER A 4 8.90 -13.56 -3.75
N LEU A 5 9.38 -13.87 -4.97
CA LEU A 5 9.92 -12.85 -5.89
C LEU A 5 8.86 -11.85 -6.36
N ARG A 6 7.62 -12.31 -6.58
CA ARG A 6 6.49 -11.43 -6.92
C ARG A 6 6.10 -10.50 -5.78
N HIS A 7 6.10 -10.98 -4.54
CA HIS A 7 5.82 -10.15 -3.37
C HIS A 7 6.90 -9.08 -3.16
N ASN A 8 8.17 -9.46 -3.27
CA ASN A 8 9.27 -8.50 -3.16
C ASN A 8 9.20 -7.43 -4.25
N LEU A 9 8.85 -7.81 -5.49
CA LEU A 9 8.68 -6.84 -6.58
C LEU A 9 7.51 -5.89 -6.34
N ILE A 10 6.37 -6.38 -5.85
CA ILE A 10 5.20 -5.55 -5.49
C ILE A 10 5.59 -4.56 -4.38
N GLY A 11 6.28 -5.03 -3.34
CA GLY A 11 6.75 -4.16 -2.25
C GLY A 11 7.69 -3.07 -2.74
N ILE A 12 8.68 -3.40 -3.59
CA ILE A 12 9.59 -2.42 -4.20
C ILE A 12 8.82 -1.41 -5.05
N CYS A 13 7.91 -1.87 -5.91
CA CYS A 13 7.06 -0.99 -6.71
C CYS A 13 6.23 -0.04 -5.82
N SER A 14 5.64 -0.52 -4.73
CA SER A 14 4.90 0.31 -3.79
C SER A 14 5.78 1.39 -3.15
N VAL A 15 7.04 1.09 -2.81
CA VAL A 15 7.99 2.09 -2.30
C VAL A 15 8.29 3.17 -3.34
N PHE A 16 8.52 2.80 -4.60
CA PHE A 16 8.73 3.78 -5.68
C PHE A 16 7.52 4.68 -5.89
N VAL A 17 6.31 4.11 -5.92
CA VAL A 17 5.06 4.90 -6.06
C VAL A 17 4.88 5.84 -4.87
N MET A 18 5.24 5.41 -3.66
CA MET A 18 5.20 6.26 -2.46
C MET A 18 6.19 7.42 -2.51
N ILE A 19 7.42 7.19 -3.02
CA ILE A 19 8.39 8.27 -3.24
C ILE A 19 7.83 9.30 -4.22
N ILE A 20 7.31 8.86 -5.37
CA ILE A 20 6.74 9.76 -6.39
C ILE A 20 5.53 10.50 -5.83
N PHE A 21 4.69 9.85 -5.03
CA PHE A 21 3.55 10.48 -4.36
C PHE A 21 3.97 11.61 -3.42
N VAL A 22 5.03 11.41 -2.62
CA VAL A 22 5.56 12.42 -1.70
C VAL A 22 6.25 13.57 -2.45
N THR A 23 7.00 13.28 -3.51
CA THR A 23 7.78 14.28 -4.26
C THR A 23 6.97 15.04 -5.30
N SER A 24 5.83 14.50 -5.74
CA SER A 24 4.94 15.16 -6.68
C SER A 24 4.45 16.50 -6.09
N THR A 25 4.33 17.52 -6.93
CA THR A 25 3.69 18.79 -6.58
C THR A 25 2.29 18.92 -7.19
N ASP A 26 2.03 18.17 -8.26
CA ASP A 26 0.76 18.19 -8.99
C ASP A 26 -0.33 17.41 -8.25
N LYS A 27 -1.37 18.14 -7.84
CA LYS A 27 -2.58 17.57 -7.21
C LYS A 27 -3.16 16.36 -7.96
N PRO A 28 -3.39 16.39 -9.29
CA PRO A 28 -3.97 15.25 -9.99
C PRO A 28 -3.06 14.01 -9.95
N ILE A 29 -1.74 14.21 -10.05
CA ILE A 29 -0.76 13.11 -9.99
C ILE A 29 -0.78 12.48 -8.59
N LYS A 30 -0.85 13.29 -7.51
CA LYS A 30 -0.99 12.77 -6.15
C LYS A 30 -2.25 11.93 -5.97
N ILE A 31 -3.39 12.38 -6.52
CA ILE A 31 -4.65 11.64 -6.42
C ILE A 31 -4.53 10.26 -7.09
N ILE A 32 -3.99 10.21 -8.30
CA ILE A 32 -3.80 8.95 -9.05
C ILE A 32 -2.86 8.00 -8.31
N LEU A 33 -1.69 8.49 -7.88
CA LEU A 33 -0.68 7.67 -7.19
C LEU A 33 -1.17 7.21 -5.82
N GLY A 34 -1.85 8.08 -5.07
CA GLY A 34 -2.44 7.74 -3.78
C GLY A 34 -3.53 6.67 -3.91
N ALA A 35 -4.40 6.76 -4.92
CA ALA A 35 -5.39 5.72 -5.18
C ALA A 35 -4.73 4.38 -5.53
N PHE A 36 -3.65 4.40 -6.33
CA PHE A 36 -2.90 3.20 -6.68
C PHE A 36 -2.23 2.56 -5.47
N LEU A 37 -1.64 3.37 -4.58
CA LEU A 37 -1.06 2.92 -3.31
C LEU A 37 -2.11 2.29 -2.38
N ALA A 38 -3.28 2.93 -2.24
CA ALA A 38 -4.36 2.41 -1.41
C ALA A 38 -4.80 1.01 -1.89
N ILE A 39 -4.99 0.83 -3.20
CA ILE A 39 -5.34 -0.47 -3.79
C ILE A 39 -4.23 -1.50 -3.52
N ALA A 40 -2.96 -1.14 -3.72
CA ALA A 40 -1.83 -2.03 -3.48
C ALA A 40 -1.76 -2.51 -2.01
N LEU A 41 -1.96 -1.59 -1.05
CA LEU A 41 -1.97 -1.93 0.38
C LEU A 41 -3.16 -2.83 0.76
N ILE A 42 -4.34 -2.59 0.18
CA ILE A 42 -5.52 -3.45 0.39
C ILE A 42 -5.26 -4.86 -0.15
N ILE A 43 -4.72 -4.98 -1.37
CA ILE A 43 -4.40 -6.29 -1.96
C ILE A 43 -3.35 -7.01 -1.11
N SER A 44 -2.31 -6.30 -0.66
CA SER A 44 -1.27 -6.84 0.22
C SER A 44 -1.87 -7.36 1.53
N LEU A 45 -2.79 -6.60 2.16
CA LEU A 45 -3.47 -7.02 3.38
C LEU A 45 -4.32 -8.28 3.15
N ILE A 46 -5.11 -8.32 2.07
CA ILE A 46 -5.93 -9.51 1.73
C ILE A 46 -5.06 -10.74 1.53
N GLN A 47 -3.95 -10.61 0.80
CA GLN A 47 -3.03 -11.73 0.55
C GLN A 47 -2.36 -12.20 1.85
N MET A 48 -1.96 -11.27 2.71
CA MET A 48 -1.35 -11.57 4.01
C MET A 48 -2.33 -12.31 4.94
N GLN A 49 -3.60 -11.92 4.96
CA GLN A 49 -4.64 -12.63 5.74
C GLN A 49 -4.93 -14.03 5.19
N ARG A 50 -4.92 -14.20 3.86
CA ARG A 50 -5.15 -15.48 3.17
C ARG A 50 -3.96 -16.44 3.22
N SER A 51 -2.75 -15.96 3.53
CA SER A 51 -1.58 -16.83 3.62
C SER A 51 -1.71 -17.79 4.80
N VAL A 52 -1.61 -19.09 4.50
CA VAL A 52 -1.60 -20.18 5.50
C VAL A 52 -0.22 -20.28 6.16
N GLU A 53 0.83 -19.79 5.50
CA GLU A 53 2.22 -19.85 5.95
C GLU A 53 2.56 -18.81 7.04
N LEU A 54 1.69 -17.83 7.28
CA LEU A 54 1.92 -16.77 8.27
C LEU A 54 1.36 -17.15 9.63
N THR A 55 2.17 -16.95 10.67
CA THR A 55 1.76 -17.12 12.06
C THR A 55 0.68 -16.11 12.45
N ASN A 56 -0.15 -16.45 13.45
CA ASN A 56 -1.19 -15.55 13.96
C ASN A 56 -0.61 -14.19 14.40
N VAL A 57 0.59 -14.17 14.98
CA VAL A 57 1.29 -12.94 15.38
C VAL A 57 1.62 -12.06 14.16
N GLN A 58 2.12 -12.64 13.07
CA GLN A 58 2.37 -11.90 11.82
C GLN A 58 1.09 -11.35 11.21
N LYS A 59 -0.03 -12.09 11.28
CA LYS A 59 -1.34 -11.60 10.84
C LYS A 59 -1.83 -10.44 11.70
N ILE A 60 -1.60 -10.47 13.01
CA ILE A 60 -1.90 -9.34 13.90
C ILE A 60 -1.05 -8.12 13.54
N ILE A 61 0.27 -8.31 13.35
CA ILE A 61 1.18 -7.22 12.97
C ILE A 61 0.79 -6.62 11.60
N SER A 62 0.25 -7.43 10.67
CA SER A 62 -0.20 -6.94 9.37
C SER A 62 -1.26 -5.83 9.44
N TRP A 63 -2.03 -5.78 10.52
CA TRP A 63 -3.04 -4.73 10.72
C TRP A 63 -2.41 -3.33 10.85
N THR A 64 -1.11 -3.24 11.15
CA THR A 64 -0.36 -1.97 11.11
C THR A 64 -0.41 -1.31 9.73
N ILE A 65 -0.65 -2.07 8.66
CA ILE A 65 -0.83 -1.53 7.30
C ILE A 65 -2.07 -0.63 7.16
N LEU A 66 -3.02 -0.70 8.10
CA LEU A 66 -4.15 0.21 8.16
C LEU A 66 -3.73 1.65 8.46
N ILE A 67 -2.61 1.86 9.16
CA ILE A 67 -2.09 3.20 9.47
C ILE A 67 -1.67 3.94 8.18
N PRO A 68 -0.73 3.42 7.36
CA PRO A 68 -0.38 4.08 6.11
C PRO A 68 -1.56 4.15 5.14
N LEU A 69 -2.45 3.14 5.12
CA LEU A 69 -3.68 3.20 4.32
C LEU A 69 -4.58 4.37 4.76
N GLY A 70 -4.79 4.56 6.06
CA GLY A 70 -5.57 5.67 6.60
C GLY A 70 -4.97 7.03 6.26
N ILE A 71 -3.64 7.16 6.33
CA ILE A 71 -2.92 8.39 5.94
C ILE A 71 -3.15 8.70 4.45
N ILE A 72 -3.03 7.69 3.58
CA ILE A 72 -3.26 7.86 2.14
C ILE A 72 -4.70 8.28 1.87
N LEU A 73 -5.68 7.61 2.49
CA LEU A 73 -7.11 7.93 2.30
C LEU A 73 -7.45 9.35 2.80
N LEU A 74 -6.90 9.75 3.95
CA LEU A 74 -7.07 11.11 4.47
C LEU A 74 -6.43 12.14 3.53
N ASN A 75 -5.24 11.87 3.01
CA ASN A 75 -4.57 12.76 2.07
C ASN A 75 -5.37 12.91 0.76
N LEU A 76 -5.89 11.80 0.22
CA LEU A 76 -6.78 11.83 -0.94
C LEU A 76 -8.02 12.67 -0.68
N PHE A 77 -8.67 12.49 0.48
CA PHE A 77 -9.85 13.26 0.86
C PHE A 77 -9.58 14.77 0.93
N ILE A 78 -8.43 15.16 1.51
CA ILE A 78 -8.00 16.56 1.56
C ILE A 78 -7.76 17.12 0.16
N LEU A 79 -7.14 16.34 -0.74
CA LEU A 79 -6.84 16.77 -2.11
C LEU A 79 -8.07 16.90 -3.01
N THR A 80 -9.17 16.20 -2.69
CA THR A 80 -10.45 16.28 -3.42
C THR A 80 -11.40 17.38 -2.94
N LYS A 81 -11.06 18.08 -1.85
CA LYS A 81 -11.76 19.27 -1.37
C LYS A 81 -11.12 20.54 -1.92
#